data_AF-A0A932LNK9-F1
#
_entry.id   AF-A0A932LNK9-F1
#
_cell.length_a   1.000
_cell.length_b   1.000
_cell.length_c   1.000
_cell.angle_alpha   90.00
_cell.angle_beta   90.00
_cell.angle_gamma   90.00
#
_symmetry.space_group_name_H-M   'P 1'
#
loop_
_entity.id
_entity.type
_entity.pdbx_description
1 polymer ?
#
loop_
_entity_poly.entity_id
_entity_poly.type
_entity_poly.pdbx_seq_one_letter_code
_entity_poly.pdbx_strand_id
1 'polypeptide(L)'
;MAIFDPLSEADRQEVAQRIGEWIATTPKFADKRGRKIELGESFQVWMLALDQIARLDVPLIHLVRDTRRWHHQIRIDGRTEANARTARSDKPEAGWKMMRLTASGMTQQIDKAIDWLDENAQDAYLVRLLEIPSYQAETFWLQNDEQSFLLLIHIPRVYHALKYKHLYPAAEFLSILSQMPPAEGALIPPAQP
;
A
#
# COMPACT_ATOMS: atom_id res chain seq x y z
N MET A 1 -16.00 10.49 -2.38
CA MET A 1 -15.63 9.80 -1.11
C MET A 1 -14.81 8.56 -1.42
N ALA A 2 -13.56 8.52 -0.99
CA ALA A 2 -12.69 7.37 -1.21
C ALA A 2 -13.06 6.17 -0.32
N ILE A 3 -12.97 4.96 -0.86
CA ILE A 3 -13.25 3.70 -0.16
C ILE A 3 -11.92 3.00 0.12
N PHE A 4 -11.51 2.98 1.39
CA PHE A 4 -10.19 2.51 1.83
C PHE A 4 -10.18 1.16 2.55
N ASP A 5 -11.34 0.57 2.83
CA ASP A 5 -11.46 -0.68 3.58
C ASP A 5 -12.59 -1.53 3.01
N PRO A 6 -12.34 -2.23 1.89
CA PRO A 6 -13.34 -3.10 1.27
C PRO A 6 -13.45 -4.49 1.95
N LEU A 7 -12.81 -4.71 3.10
CA LEU A 7 -12.93 -5.98 3.82
C LEU A 7 -14.33 -6.16 4.40
N SER A 8 -14.79 -7.41 4.43
CA SER A 8 -16.00 -7.77 5.20
C SER A 8 -15.73 -7.59 6.69
N GLU A 9 -16.79 -7.39 7.49
CA GLU A 9 -16.65 -7.29 8.94
C GLU A 9 -15.99 -8.54 9.54
N ALA A 10 -16.34 -9.73 9.04
CA ALA A 10 -15.75 -10.98 9.47
C ALA A 10 -14.24 -11.05 9.15
N ASP A 11 -13.83 -10.69 7.93
CA ASP A 11 -12.41 -10.63 7.56
C ASP A 11 -11.66 -9.59 8.41
N ARG A 12 -12.30 -8.44 8.69
CA ARG A 12 -11.73 -7.37 9.53
C ARG A 12 -11.47 -7.86 10.96
N GLN A 13 -12.44 -8.56 11.56
CA GLN A 13 -12.31 -9.12 12.90
C GLN A 13 -11.19 -10.17 12.95
N GLU A 14 -11.11 -11.06 11.97
CA GLU A 14 -10.06 -12.08 11.89
C GLU A 14 -8.66 -11.43 11.76
N VAL A 15 -8.50 -10.48 10.84
CA VAL A 15 -7.24 -9.74 10.65
C VAL A 15 -6.83 -9.01 11.93
N ALA A 16 -7.78 -8.33 12.59
CA ALA A 16 -7.52 -7.62 13.84
C ALA A 16 -7.04 -8.57 14.95
N GLN A 17 -7.66 -9.76 15.07
CA GLN A 17 -7.22 -10.79 16.01
C GLN A 17 -5.78 -11.23 15.73
N ARG A 18 -5.45 -11.55 14.47
CA ARG A 18 -4.10 -11.97 14.07
C ARG A 18 -3.03 -10.91 14.34
N ILE A 19 -3.35 -9.64 14.08
CA ILE A 19 -2.46 -8.52 14.38
C ILE A 19 -2.27 -8.39 15.90
N GLY A 20 -3.33 -8.54 16.68
CA GLY A 20 -3.27 -8.55 18.15
C GLY A 20 -2.35 -9.64 18.69
N GLU A 21 -2.47 -10.87 18.17
CA GLU A 21 -1.60 -12.01 18.51
C GLU A 21 -0.11 -11.70 18.23
N TRP A 22 0.18 -11.09 17.08
CA TRP A 22 1.55 -10.69 16.72
C TRP A 22 2.08 -9.55 17.59
N ILE A 23 1.28 -8.53 17.89
CA ILE A 23 1.67 -7.42 18.77
C ILE A 23 1.99 -7.94 20.17
N ALA A 24 1.18 -8.86 20.70
CA ALA A 24 1.37 -9.45 22.02
C ALA A 24 2.72 -10.20 22.13
N THR A 25 3.21 -10.78 21.04
CA THR A 25 4.41 -11.63 21.02
C THR A 25 5.67 -10.94 20.48
N THR A 26 5.53 -9.84 19.73
CA THR A 26 6.66 -9.15 19.10
C THR A 26 7.36 -8.20 20.07
N PRO A 27 8.68 -8.36 20.38
CA PRO A 27 9.39 -7.52 21.34
C PRO A 27 9.40 -6.03 21.01
N LYS A 28 9.48 -5.67 19.71
CA LYS A 28 9.45 -4.28 19.24
C LYS A 28 8.15 -3.53 19.61
N PHE A 29 7.09 -4.25 19.97
CA PHE A 29 5.79 -3.70 20.36
C PHE A 29 5.49 -3.90 21.85
N ALA A 30 6.48 -4.31 22.66
CA ALA A 30 6.27 -4.57 24.08
C ALA A 30 5.77 -3.32 24.85
N ASP A 31 6.26 -2.13 24.47
CA ASP A 31 5.84 -0.84 25.03
C ASP A 31 4.41 -0.43 24.65
N LYS A 32 3.81 -1.13 23.68
CA LYS A 32 2.44 -0.87 23.22
C LYS A 32 1.40 -1.76 23.90
N ARG A 33 1.83 -2.77 24.65
CA ARG A 33 0.92 -3.71 25.32
C ARG A 33 0.10 -2.97 26.39
N GLY A 34 -1.21 -3.20 26.40
CA GLY A 34 -2.15 -2.52 27.30
C GLY A 34 -2.63 -1.15 26.82
N ARG A 35 -2.12 -0.64 25.69
CA ARG A 35 -2.68 0.55 25.01
C ARG A 35 -3.90 0.16 24.18
N LYS A 36 -4.71 1.15 23.78
CA LYS A 36 -5.84 0.90 22.87
C LYS A 36 -5.27 0.69 21.47
N ILE A 37 -5.47 -0.50 20.91
CA ILE A 37 -4.98 -0.86 19.58
C ILE A 37 -6.17 -1.14 18.67
N GLU A 38 -6.20 -0.48 17.52
CA GLU A 38 -7.31 -0.54 16.58
C GLU A 38 -6.79 -0.78 15.16
N LEU A 39 -7.55 -1.57 14.39
CA LEU A 39 -7.31 -1.72 12.97
C LEU A 39 -7.87 -0.49 12.23
N GLY A 40 -6.99 0.26 11.58
CA GLY A 40 -7.34 1.36 10.69
C GLY A 40 -7.74 0.85 9.29
N GLU A 41 -7.44 1.67 8.29
CA GLU A 41 -7.75 1.41 6.89
C GLU A 41 -6.96 0.22 6.33
N SER A 42 -7.57 -0.52 5.41
CA SER A 42 -7.05 -1.77 4.88
C SER A 42 -7.10 -1.84 3.36
N PHE A 43 -5.93 -1.91 2.72
CA PHE A 43 -5.78 -1.79 1.27
C PHE A 43 -5.36 -3.11 0.66
N GLN A 44 -6.02 -3.52 -0.42
CA GLN A 44 -5.46 -4.56 -1.29
C GLN A 44 -4.21 -4.02 -1.98
N VAL A 45 -3.19 -4.87 -2.06
CA VAL A 45 -1.87 -4.51 -2.57
C VAL A 45 -1.72 -5.02 -3.98
N TRP A 46 -1.42 -4.11 -4.89
CA TRP A 46 -1.19 -4.37 -6.29
C TRP A 46 0.24 -4.02 -6.65
N MET A 47 0.74 -4.59 -7.74
CA MET A 47 2.11 -4.35 -8.19
C MET A 47 2.12 -4.00 -9.67
N LEU A 48 2.88 -2.97 -10.04
CA LEU A 48 3.21 -2.66 -11.43
C LEU A 48 4.65 -3.06 -11.71
N ALA A 49 4.84 -3.93 -12.70
CA ALA A 49 6.17 -4.39 -13.12
C ALA A 49 6.81 -3.42 -14.13
N LEU A 50 8.15 -3.41 -14.20
CA LEU A 50 8.92 -2.47 -15.01
C LEU A 50 8.57 -2.54 -16.51
N ASP A 51 8.43 -3.76 -17.04
CA ASP A 51 8.11 -4.04 -18.44
C ASP A 51 6.70 -3.55 -18.85
N GLN A 52 5.84 -3.26 -17.88
CA GLN A 52 4.49 -2.78 -18.13
C GLN A 52 4.39 -1.25 -18.19
N ILE A 53 5.38 -0.51 -17.65
CA ILE A 53 5.31 0.96 -17.51
C ILE A 53 5.28 1.69 -18.86
N ALA A 54 5.95 1.15 -19.87
CA ALA A 54 6.01 1.76 -21.21
C ALA A 54 4.75 1.53 -22.06
N ARG A 55 3.77 0.74 -21.59
CA ARG A 55 2.57 0.35 -22.33
C ARG A 55 1.44 1.37 -22.15
N LEU A 56 1.66 2.60 -22.61
CA LEU A 56 0.78 3.75 -22.36
C LEU A 56 -0.60 3.64 -23.05
N ASP A 57 -0.73 2.76 -24.04
CA ASP A 57 -1.95 2.47 -24.79
C ASP A 57 -2.87 1.46 -24.08
N VAL A 58 -2.41 0.84 -23.01
CA VAL A 58 -3.14 -0.20 -22.28
C VAL A 58 -3.68 0.35 -20.96
N PRO A 59 -4.97 0.14 -20.64
CA PRO A 59 -5.53 0.55 -19.35
C PRO A 59 -4.79 -0.07 -18.16
N LEU A 60 -4.55 0.72 -17.10
CA LEU A 60 -3.73 0.32 -15.94
C LEU A 60 -4.18 -0.99 -15.28
N ILE A 61 -5.50 -1.26 -15.22
CA ILE A 61 -6.08 -2.51 -14.69
C ILE A 61 -5.51 -3.78 -15.36
N HIS A 62 -5.09 -3.69 -16.62
CA HIS A 62 -4.50 -4.80 -17.37
C HIS A 62 -2.97 -4.89 -17.24
N LEU A 63 -2.34 -3.88 -16.64
CA LEU A 63 -0.89 -3.77 -16.44
C LEU A 63 -0.46 -4.16 -15.02
N VAL A 64 -1.35 -3.97 -14.05
CA VAL A 64 -1.08 -4.30 -12.65
C VAL A 64 -1.42 -5.75 -12.31
N ARG A 65 -0.72 -6.29 -11.33
CA ARG A 65 -0.96 -7.64 -10.81
C ARG A 65 -1.41 -7.59 -9.36
N ASP A 66 -2.49 -8.32 -9.06
CA ASP A 66 -2.91 -8.58 -7.67
C ASP A 66 -1.83 -9.41 -6.97
N THR A 67 -1.34 -8.90 -5.84
CA THR A 67 -0.33 -9.63 -5.05
C THR A 67 -0.96 -10.64 -4.09
N ARG A 68 -2.29 -10.64 -3.97
CA ARG A 68 -3.09 -11.35 -2.94
C ARG A 68 -2.73 -10.95 -1.51
N ARG A 69 -2.09 -9.79 -1.35
CA ARG A 69 -1.69 -9.24 -0.05
C ARG A 69 -2.54 -8.04 0.29
N TRP A 70 -2.62 -7.80 1.58
CA TRP A 70 -3.31 -6.66 2.16
C TRP A 70 -2.37 -5.88 3.04
N HIS A 71 -2.54 -4.57 3.05
CA HIS A 71 -1.89 -3.63 3.93
C HIS A 71 -2.90 -3.11 4.93
N HIS A 72 -2.54 -3.09 6.21
CA HIS A 72 -3.43 -2.60 7.26
C HIS A 72 -2.73 -1.52 8.06
N GLN A 73 -3.38 -0.38 8.24
CA GLN A 73 -2.96 0.62 9.22
C GLN A 73 -3.31 0.13 10.62
N ILE A 74 -2.41 0.40 11.57
CA ILE A 74 -2.61 0.08 12.99
C ILE A 74 -2.55 1.37 13.77
N ARG A 75 -3.66 1.69 14.43
CA ARG A 75 -3.80 2.84 15.31
C ARG A 75 -3.53 2.42 16.75
N ILE A 76 -2.70 3.19 17.44
CA ILE A 76 -2.41 3.03 18.87
C ILE A 76 -2.78 4.34 19.57
N ASP A 77 -3.72 4.28 20.51
CA ASP A 77 -4.36 5.44 21.13
C ASP A 77 -4.82 6.49 20.11
N GLY A 78 -5.47 6.03 19.03
CA GLY A 78 -6.02 6.88 17.98
C GLY A 78 -5.02 7.42 16.97
N ARG A 79 -3.72 7.07 17.06
CA ARG A 79 -2.68 7.51 16.12
C ARG A 79 -2.13 6.35 15.30
N THR A 80 -1.98 6.56 14.00
CA THR A 80 -1.42 5.59 13.07
C THR A 80 0.09 5.43 13.32
N GLU A 81 0.48 4.38 14.07
CA GLU A 81 1.86 4.15 14.55
C GLU A 81 2.56 2.97 13.86
N ALA A 82 1.79 2.03 13.31
CA ALA A 82 2.33 0.84 12.65
C ALA A 82 1.48 0.38 11.47
N ASN A 83 1.97 -0.62 10.75
CA ASN A 83 1.22 -1.34 9.74
C ASN A 83 1.49 -2.85 9.80
N ALA A 84 0.56 -3.61 9.24
CA ALA A 84 0.71 -5.02 8.99
C ALA A 84 0.53 -5.36 7.51
N ARG A 85 1.13 -6.48 7.09
CA ARG A 85 0.81 -7.14 5.82
C ARG A 85 0.25 -8.52 6.12
N THR A 86 -0.87 -8.83 5.50
CA THR A 86 -1.48 -10.17 5.53
C THR A 86 -1.66 -10.69 4.10
N ALA A 87 -1.94 -11.98 3.98
CA ALA A 87 -2.42 -12.61 2.75
C ALA A 87 -3.49 -13.63 3.11
N ARG A 88 -4.45 -13.85 2.22
CA ARG A 88 -5.37 -14.98 2.34
C ARG A 88 -4.62 -16.26 2.01
N SER A 89 -4.79 -17.29 2.84
CA SER A 89 -4.28 -18.61 2.54
C SER A 89 -4.96 -19.17 1.28
N ASP A 90 -4.20 -19.88 0.45
CA ASP A 90 -4.75 -20.62 -0.70
C ASP A 90 -5.67 -21.77 -0.25
N LYS A 91 -5.53 -22.20 1.02
CA LYS A 91 -6.45 -23.11 1.71
C LYS A 91 -7.53 -22.30 2.43
N PRO A 92 -8.81 -22.35 2.01
CA PRO A 92 -9.89 -21.53 2.58
C PRO A 92 -10.03 -21.68 4.11
N GLU A 93 -9.80 -22.88 4.63
CA GLU A 93 -9.93 -23.21 6.05
C GLU A 93 -8.84 -22.58 6.93
N ALA A 94 -7.74 -22.11 6.35
CA ALA A 94 -6.62 -21.53 7.11
C ALA A 94 -6.69 -20.01 7.26
N GLY A 95 -7.69 -19.36 6.63
CA GLY A 95 -7.98 -17.94 6.85
C GLY A 95 -6.85 -16.99 6.45
N TRP A 96 -6.74 -15.89 7.21
CA TRP A 96 -5.74 -14.85 7.01
C TRP A 96 -4.40 -15.19 7.67
N LYS A 97 -3.32 -15.06 6.89
CA LYS A 97 -1.95 -15.26 7.35
C LYS A 97 -1.21 -13.94 7.49
N MET A 98 -0.62 -13.71 8.66
CA MET A 98 0.30 -12.60 8.89
C MET A 98 1.61 -12.82 8.11
N MET A 99 2.02 -11.80 7.38
CA MET A 99 3.28 -11.78 6.64
C MET A 99 4.31 -10.87 7.28
N ARG A 100 3.87 -9.72 7.81
CA ARG A 100 4.74 -8.70 8.37
C ARG A 100 3.98 -7.83 9.36
N LEU A 101 4.68 -7.39 10.40
CA LEU A 101 4.27 -6.30 11.28
C LEU A 101 5.42 -5.30 11.35
N THR A 102 5.16 -4.02 11.12
CA THR A 102 6.22 -3.01 11.01
C THR A 102 5.77 -1.66 11.57
N ALA A 103 6.61 -1.05 12.40
CA ALA A 103 6.57 0.38 12.67
C ALA A 103 7.56 1.09 11.74
N SER A 104 7.07 1.89 10.80
CA SER A 104 7.88 2.64 9.83
C SER A 104 7.28 4.03 9.57
N GLY A 105 8.12 4.97 9.11
CA GLY A 105 7.65 6.30 8.68
C GLY A 105 6.73 6.27 7.45
N MET A 106 6.66 5.14 6.74
CA MET A 106 5.72 4.95 5.62
C MET A 106 4.26 5.01 6.10
N THR A 107 3.99 4.45 7.29
CA THR A 107 2.65 4.46 7.91
C THR A 107 2.09 5.89 7.99
N GLN A 108 2.90 6.86 8.41
CA GLN A 108 2.48 8.26 8.50
C GLN A 108 2.33 8.94 7.13
N GLN A 109 3.06 8.50 6.10
CA GLN A 109 2.90 9.02 4.74
C GLN A 109 1.57 8.54 4.13
N ILE A 110 1.21 7.28 4.39
CA ILE A 110 -0.08 6.72 3.97
C ILE A 110 -1.23 7.43 4.69
N ASP A 111 -1.13 7.64 6.01
CA ASP A 111 -2.12 8.37 6.82
C ASP A 111 -2.39 9.78 6.26
N LYS A 112 -1.33 10.54 5.96
CA LYS A 112 -1.45 11.86 5.32
C LYS A 112 -2.06 11.82 3.92
N ALA A 113 -1.84 10.74 3.17
CA ALA A 113 -2.42 10.56 1.86
C ALA A 113 -3.92 10.21 1.95
N ILE A 114 -4.34 9.48 2.99
CA ILE A 114 -5.75 9.23 3.31
C ILE A 114 -6.44 10.55 3.63
N ASP A 115 -5.90 11.33 4.58
CA ASP A 115 -6.45 12.64 4.96
C ASP A 115 -6.62 13.56 3.73
N TRP A 116 -5.59 13.61 2.87
CA TRP A 116 -5.65 14.42 1.66
C TRP A 116 -6.72 13.93 0.68
N LEU A 117 -6.90 12.61 0.53
CA LEU A 117 -7.94 12.05 -0.33
C LEU A 117 -9.34 12.31 0.22
N ASP A 118 -9.55 12.24 1.53
CA ASP A 118 -10.84 12.56 2.14
C ASP A 118 -11.26 14.01 1.88
N GLU A 119 -10.30 14.93 1.85
CA GLU A 119 -10.55 16.34 1.57
C GLU A 119 -10.73 16.67 0.08
N ASN A 120 -10.10 15.89 -0.83
CA ASN A 120 -9.95 16.29 -2.23
C ASN A 120 -10.61 15.35 -3.25
N ALA A 121 -10.95 14.11 -2.88
CA ALA A 121 -11.57 13.15 -3.80
C ALA A 121 -13.07 13.45 -3.98
N GLN A 122 -13.44 13.97 -5.15
CA GLN A 122 -14.82 14.36 -5.47
C GLN A 122 -15.74 13.15 -5.66
N ASP A 123 -15.24 12.07 -6.28
CA ASP A 123 -16.04 10.89 -6.61
C ASP A 123 -15.82 9.71 -5.65
N ALA A 124 -16.67 8.69 -5.81
CA ALA A 124 -16.53 7.41 -5.13
C ALA A 124 -15.49 6.54 -5.85
N TYR A 125 -14.27 6.48 -5.30
CA TYR A 125 -13.19 5.64 -5.82
C TYR A 125 -12.89 4.49 -4.87
N LEU A 126 -12.71 3.30 -5.43
CA LEU A 126 -12.05 2.20 -4.71
C LEU A 126 -10.54 2.46 -4.69
N VAL A 127 -9.97 2.50 -3.49
CA VAL A 127 -8.55 2.79 -3.29
C VAL A 127 -7.77 1.50 -3.01
N ARG A 128 -6.67 1.33 -3.74
CA ARG A 128 -5.72 0.23 -3.60
C ARG A 128 -4.33 0.79 -3.37
N LEU A 129 -3.49 0.02 -2.68
CA LEU A 129 -2.07 0.36 -2.56
C LEU A 129 -1.33 -0.26 -3.74
N LEU A 130 -0.76 0.57 -4.60
CA LEU A 130 0.03 0.14 -5.76
C LEU A 130 1.52 0.33 -5.48
N GLU A 131 2.25 -0.78 -5.49
CA GLU A 131 3.70 -0.83 -5.34
C GLU A 131 4.35 -0.88 -6.72
N ILE A 132 5.40 -0.07 -6.91
CA ILE A 132 6.21 -0.05 -8.13
C ILE A 132 7.67 -0.32 -7.73
N PRO A 133 8.06 -1.59 -7.57
CA PRO A 133 9.36 -1.94 -7.00
C PRO A 133 10.54 -1.37 -7.78
N SER A 134 10.45 -1.30 -9.11
CA SER A 134 11.49 -0.77 -9.99
C SER A 134 11.75 0.72 -9.79
N TYR A 135 10.91 1.45 -9.05
CA TYR A 135 11.11 2.86 -8.70
C TYR A 135 11.12 3.07 -7.18
N GLN A 136 11.03 1.99 -6.39
CA GLN A 136 10.82 2.03 -4.94
C GLN A 136 9.66 2.97 -4.56
N ALA A 137 8.60 2.98 -5.37
CA ALA A 137 7.49 3.90 -5.21
C ALA A 137 6.27 3.17 -4.62
N GLU A 138 5.58 3.87 -3.72
CA GLU A 138 4.24 3.52 -3.25
C GLU A 138 3.25 4.60 -3.66
N THR A 139 2.11 4.17 -4.20
CA THR A 139 1.05 5.05 -4.67
C THR A 139 -0.30 4.52 -4.23
N PHE A 140 -1.27 5.41 -4.05
CA PHE A 140 -2.67 4.99 -4.07
C PHE A 140 -3.14 4.94 -5.51
N TRP A 141 -3.76 3.83 -5.85
CA TRP A 141 -4.50 3.66 -7.09
C TRP A 141 -5.98 3.78 -6.82
N LEU A 142 -6.58 4.84 -7.37
CA LEU A 142 -7.98 5.18 -7.27
C LEU A 142 -8.67 4.74 -8.55
N GLN A 143 -9.72 3.93 -8.42
CA GLN A 143 -10.47 3.41 -9.56
C GLN A 143 -11.97 3.50 -9.34
N ASN A 144 -12.70 3.94 -10.37
CA ASN A 144 -14.13 3.72 -10.54
C ASN A 144 -14.38 3.11 -11.93
N ASP A 145 -15.64 3.09 -12.38
CA ASP A 145 -16.02 2.48 -13.66
C ASP A 145 -15.48 3.24 -14.89
N GLU A 146 -15.17 4.53 -14.74
CA GLU A 146 -14.82 5.43 -15.85
C GLU A 146 -13.34 5.86 -15.83
N GLN A 147 -12.73 5.90 -14.65
CA GLN A 147 -11.49 6.63 -14.41
C GLN A 147 -10.52 5.84 -13.53
N SER A 148 -9.23 6.07 -13.78
CA SER A 148 -8.13 5.51 -13.02
C SER A 148 -7.11 6.61 -12.74
N PHE A 149 -6.90 6.91 -11.46
CA PHE A 149 -5.94 7.91 -10.99
C PHE A 149 -4.89 7.29 -10.06
N LEU A 150 -3.70 7.90 -10.06
CA LEU A 150 -2.63 7.58 -9.13
C LEU A 150 -2.30 8.80 -8.26
N LEU A 151 -2.26 8.59 -6.94
CA LEU A 151 -1.75 9.55 -5.97
C LEU A 151 -0.43 9.03 -5.42
N LEU A 152 0.63 9.83 -5.54
CA LEU A 152 1.94 9.50 -5.00
C LEU A 152 1.95 9.57 -3.46
N ILE A 153 2.32 8.46 -2.82
CA ILE A 153 2.51 8.39 -1.35
C ILE A 153 4.00 8.55 -1.02
N HIS A 154 4.85 7.83 -1.73
CA HIS A 154 6.29 7.83 -1.53
C HIS A 154 7.04 7.50 -2.82
N ILE A 155 8.18 8.15 -3.00
CA ILE A 155 9.20 7.81 -3.99
C ILE A 155 10.56 8.38 -3.55
N PRO A 156 11.69 7.74 -3.88
CA PRO A 156 13.01 8.30 -3.62
C PRO A 156 13.18 9.70 -4.24
N ARG A 157 13.89 10.58 -3.53
CA ARG A 157 14.05 12.01 -3.91
C ARG A 157 14.71 12.24 -5.28
N VAL A 158 15.41 11.25 -5.83
CA VAL A 158 15.98 11.34 -7.18
C VAL A 158 14.89 11.50 -8.25
N TYR A 159 13.68 11.00 -8.00
CA TYR A 159 12.52 11.07 -8.87
C TYR A 159 11.66 12.31 -8.60
N HIS A 160 12.12 13.45 -9.07
CA HIS A 160 11.51 14.76 -8.80
C HIS A 160 10.38 15.15 -9.77
N ALA A 161 10.18 14.40 -10.86
CA ALA A 161 9.14 14.69 -11.85
C ALA A 161 7.72 14.44 -11.33
N LEU A 162 7.56 13.52 -10.39
CA LEU A 162 6.28 13.24 -9.73
C LEU A 162 6.14 14.10 -8.46
N LYS A 163 4.96 14.67 -8.27
CA LYS A 163 4.62 15.55 -7.15
C LYS A 163 3.69 14.83 -6.19
N TYR A 164 3.92 15.03 -4.89
CA TYR A 164 2.99 14.62 -3.84
C TYR A 164 1.71 15.46 -3.91
N LYS A 165 0.60 14.93 -3.37
CA LYS A 165 -0.70 15.62 -3.31
C LYS A 165 -1.22 16.06 -4.69
N HIS A 166 -1.02 15.21 -5.68
CA HIS A 166 -1.51 15.39 -7.04
C HIS A 166 -2.13 14.09 -7.54
N LEU A 167 -3.35 14.17 -8.08
CA LEU A 167 -4.05 13.05 -8.71
C LEU A 167 -3.69 13.02 -10.18
N TYR A 168 -2.82 12.08 -10.55
CA TYR A 168 -2.44 11.87 -11.94
C TYR A 168 -3.43 10.94 -12.62
N PRO A 169 -3.96 11.27 -13.81
CA PRO A 169 -4.52 10.26 -14.71
C PRO A 169 -3.49 9.14 -14.91
N ALA A 170 -3.92 7.88 -14.89
CA ALA A 170 -2.99 6.75 -14.93
C ALA A 170 -2.01 6.81 -16.12
N ALA A 171 -2.49 7.15 -17.32
CA ALA A 171 -1.64 7.28 -18.51
C ALA A 171 -0.58 8.38 -18.37
N GLU A 172 -0.92 9.52 -17.75
CA GLU A 172 0.02 10.60 -17.48
C GLU A 172 1.10 10.16 -16.47
N PHE A 173 0.69 9.53 -15.37
CA PHE A 173 1.62 9.01 -14.36
C PHE A 173 2.64 8.03 -14.98
N LEU A 174 2.14 7.07 -15.78
CA LEU A 174 2.99 6.09 -16.45
C LEU A 174 3.92 6.75 -17.49
N SER A 175 3.43 7.75 -18.21
CA SER A 175 4.24 8.51 -19.17
C SER A 175 5.42 9.17 -18.46
N ILE A 176 5.18 9.86 -17.34
CA ILE A 176 6.24 10.48 -16.53
C ILE A 176 7.20 9.41 -16.01
N LEU A 177 6.68 8.31 -15.46
CA LEU A 177 7.49 7.24 -14.89
C LEU A 177 8.41 6.59 -15.93
N SER A 178 7.90 6.37 -17.15
CA SER A 178 8.64 5.77 -18.27
C SER A 178 9.84 6.60 -18.75
N GLN A 179 9.85 7.91 -18.46
CA GLN A 179 10.95 8.82 -18.80
C GLN A 179 12.05 8.83 -17.74
N MET A 180 11.83 8.23 -16.57
CA MET A 180 12.79 8.19 -15.47
C MET A 180 13.54 6.84 -15.46
N PRO A 181 14.85 6.84 -15.15
CA PRO A 181 15.60 5.59 -15.04
C PRO A 181 15.08 4.74 -13.86
N PRO A 182 14.84 3.43 -14.03
CA PRO A 182 14.46 2.59 -12.90
C PRO A 182 15.60 2.54 -11.86
N ALA A 183 15.24 2.23 -10.61
CA ALA A 183 16.18 2.03 -9.55
C ALA A 183 17.12 0.87 -9.91
N GLU A 184 18.42 1.15 -9.95
CA GLU A 184 19.43 0.11 -10.09
C GLU A 184 19.44 -0.74 -8.82
N GLY A 185 19.40 -2.06 -8.98
CA GLY A 185 19.50 -2.97 -7.85
C GLY A 185 20.80 -2.74 -7.09
N ALA A 186 20.77 -2.82 -5.76
CA ALA A 186 21.99 -3.09 -5.02
C ALA A 186 22.48 -4.46 -5.47
N LEU A 187 23.54 -4.51 -6.27
CA LEU A 187 24.31 -5.73 -6.46
C LEU A 187 24.67 -6.23 -5.06
N ILE A 188 24.02 -7.29 -4.60
CA ILE A 188 24.48 -8.01 -3.41
C ILE A 188 25.87 -8.52 -3.80
N PRO A 189 26.96 -8.05 -3.17
CA PRO A 189 28.26 -8.62 -3.44
C PRO A 189 28.15 -10.13 -3.17
N PRO A 190 28.71 -11.00 -4.02
CA PRO A 190 28.70 -12.43 -3.73
C PRO A 190 29.25 -12.65 -2.32
N ALA A 191 28.59 -13.50 -1.53
CA ALA A 191 29.08 -13.87 -0.21
C ALA A 191 30.54 -14.31 -0.36
N GLN A 192 31.46 -13.62 0.32
CA GLN A 192 32.85 -14.04 0.31
C GLN A 192 32.94 -15.45 0.91
N PRO A 193 33.70 -16.37 0.29
CA PRO A 193 33.82 -17.76 0.74
C PRO A 193 34.45 -17.88 2.12
#